data_AF-A0A3N5MWD9-F1
#
_entry.id   AF-A0A3N5MWD9-F1
#
_cell.length_a   1.000
_cell.length_b   1.000
_cell.length_c   1.000
_cell.angle_alpha   90.00
_cell.angle_beta   90.00
_cell.angle_gamma   90.00
#
_symmetry.space_group_name_H-M   'P 1'
#
loop_
_entity.id
_entity.type
_entity.pdbx_description
1 polymer ?
#
loop_
_entity_poly.entity_id
_entity_poly.type
_entity_poly.pdbx_seq_one_letter_code
_entity_poly.pdbx_strand_id
1 'polypeptide(L)'
;LRELRGQFGNLGLAAAAYNAGPRRVQEWLAGAGHMPQETRNYVSAITGATVDDWARPGTKDKPPDRAPNSSCRELMALLKRAPNPFVTELEQHVKLGADKLWGVQLAAGFNRDRALAMYARAMKRLSAVIGDRDPSLSGRVWRSRGTRTFYQVRIGTDTRPAADELCTRIRRAGGACLVLRNMNVRG
;
A
#
# COMPACT_ATOMS: atom_id res chain seq x y z
N LEU A 1 23.19 -10.74 -14.84
CA LEU A 1 21.81 -11.28 -14.68
C LEU A 1 21.68 -12.76 -15.07
N ARG A 2 22.25 -13.20 -16.22
CA ARG A 2 22.21 -14.61 -16.64
C ARG A 2 22.78 -15.57 -15.58
N GLU A 3 23.91 -15.21 -14.99
CA GLU A 3 24.54 -15.96 -13.89
C GLU A 3 23.63 -16.07 -12.66
N LEU A 4 23.02 -14.96 -12.23
CA LEU A 4 22.07 -14.95 -11.12
C LEU A 4 20.82 -15.81 -11.41
N ARG A 5 20.36 -15.81 -12.66
CA ARG A 5 19.26 -16.69 -13.09
C ARG A 5 19.66 -18.16 -13.06
N GLY A 6 20.90 -18.49 -13.42
CA GLY A 6 21.46 -19.83 -13.23
C GLY A 6 21.57 -20.22 -11.76
N GLN A 7 22.02 -19.30 -10.91
CA GLN A 7 22.22 -19.55 -9.48
C GLN A 7 20.90 -19.74 -8.71
N PHE A 8 19.88 -18.95 -9.02
CA PHE A 8 18.61 -18.94 -8.28
C PHE A 8 17.46 -19.61 -9.03
N GLY A 9 17.68 -20.07 -10.25
CA GLY A 9 16.74 -20.88 -11.04
C GLY A 9 15.57 -20.12 -11.68
N ASN A 10 15.32 -18.86 -11.31
CA ASN A 10 14.28 -18.05 -11.96
C ASN A 10 14.59 -16.55 -12.00
N LEU A 11 13.91 -15.84 -12.91
CA LEU A 11 14.04 -14.40 -13.15
C LEU A 11 13.76 -13.56 -11.90
N GLY A 12 12.74 -13.91 -11.10
CA GLY A 12 12.35 -13.12 -9.93
C GLY A 12 13.37 -13.14 -8.80
N LEU A 13 13.90 -14.31 -8.49
CA LEU A 13 14.99 -14.45 -7.50
C LEU A 13 16.31 -13.87 -8.04
N ALA A 14 16.56 -13.96 -9.35
CA ALA A 14 17.69 -13.29 -9.98
C ALA A 14 17.58 -11.75 -9.88
N ALA A 15 16.38 -11.20 -10.10
CA ALA A 15 16.11 -9.77 -9.91
C ALA A 15 16.27 -9.35 -8.44
N ALA A 16 15.82 -10.18 -7.51
CA ALA A 16 16.03 -9.95 -6.08
C ALA A 16 17.52 -9.94 -5.72
N ALA A 17 18.30 -10.90 -6.23
CA ALA A 17 19.73 -11.01 -5.99
C ALA A 17 20.52 -9.86 -6.61
N TYR A 18 20.09 -9.38 -7.78
CA TYR A 18 20.67 -8.22 -8.43
C TYR A 18 20.52 -6.95 -7.58
N ASN A 19 19.35 -6.75 -6.97
CA ASN A 19 19.10 -5.56 -6.15
C ASN A 19 19.62 -5.68 -4.70
N ALA A 20 19.47 -6.83 -4.05
CA ALA A 20 19.71 -7.00 -2.62
C ALA A 20 21.00 -7.77 -2.27
N GLY A 21 21.65 -8.36 -3.28
CA GLY A 21 22.81 -9.24 -3.15
C GLY A 21 22.43 -10.72 -3.02
N PRO A 22 23.19 -11.67 -3.63
CA PRO A 22 22.91 -13.11 -3.57
C PRO A 22 22.82 -13.66 -2.14
N ARG A 23 23.75 -13.26 -1.26
CA ARG A 23 23.81 -13.71 0.14
C ARG A 23 22.50 -13.42 0.88
N ARG A 24 21.93 -12.23 0.67
CA ARG A 24 20.67 -11.83 1.31
C ARG A 24 19.48 -12.64 0.81
N VAL A 25 19.44 -12.98 -0.48
CA VAL A 25 18.40 -13.85 -1.03
C VAL A 25 18.50 -15.25 -0.42
N GLN A 26 19.71 -15.79 -0.29
CA GLN A 26 19.93 -17.09 0.36
C GLN A 26 19.49 -17.08 1.83
N GLU A 27 19.89 -16.06 2.61
CA GLU A 27 19.48 -15.90 4.01
C GLU A 27 17.96 -15.77 4.14
N TRP A 28 17.31 -15.03 3.24
CA TRP A 28 15.87 -14.87 3.25
C TRP A 28 15.13 -16.17 2.89
N LEU A 29 15.58 -16.89 1.86
CA LEU A 29 15.02 -18.20 1.49
C LEU A 29 15.20 -19.24 2.60
N ALA A 30 16.31 -19.17 3.35
CA ALA A 30 16.58 -20.02 4.51
C ALA A 30 15.82 -19.59 5.78
N GLY A 31 15.04 -18.51 5.73
CA GLY A 31 14.33 -17.97 6.90
C GLY A 31 15.23 -17.28 7.94
N ALA A 32 16.52 -17.10 7.66
CA ALA A 32 17.50 -16.47 8.55
C ALA A 32 17.48 -14.93 8.49
N GLY A 33 16.78 -14.34 7.51
CA GLY A 33 16.67 -12.90 7.35
C GLY A 33 15.41 -12.47 6.61
N HIS A 34 15.15 -11.16 6.59
CA HIS A 34 14.02 -10.59 5.84
C HIS A 34 14.46 -10.00 4.49
N MET A 35 13.62 -10.09 3.47
CA MET A 35 13.81 -9.33 2.22
C MET A 35 13.39 -7.86 2.42
N PRO A 36 14.27 -6.86 2.16
CA PRO A 36 13.95 -5.44 2.30
C PRO A 36 12.77 -5.02 1.42
N GLN A 37 11.97 -4.06 1.90
CA GLN A 37 10.82 -3.54 1.15
C GLN A 37 11.21 -2.96 -0.21
N GLU A 38 12.38 -2.32 -0.29
CA GLU A 38 12.91 -1.80 -1.54
C GLU A 38 13.07 -2.91 -2.59
N THR A 39 13.69 -4.04 -2.23
CA THR A 39 13.83 -5.19 -3.12
C THR A 39 12.50 -5.82 -3.46
N ARG A 40 11.57 -5.95 -2.50
CA ARG A 40 10.22 -6.46 -2.76
C ARG A 40 9.50 -5.62 -3.81
N ASN A 41 9.57 -4.29 -3.68
CA ASN A 41 9.02 -3.35 -4.64
C ASN A 41 9.73 -3.45 -6.01
N TYR A 42 11.06 -3.55 -6.01
CA TYR A 42 11.86 -3.69 -7.22
C TYR A 42 11.47 -4.94 -8.02
N VAL A 43 11.39 -6.11 -7.37
CA VAL A 43 11.01 -7.38 -8.03
C VAL A 43 9.60 -7.26 -8.60
N SER A 44 8.65 -6.74 -7.83
CA SER A 44 7.27 -6.55 -8.30
C SER A 44 7.20 -5.62 -9.51
N ALA A 45 7.96 -4.53 -9.52
CA ALA A 45 7.94 -3.54 -10.60
C ALA A 45 8.55 -4.09 -11.91
N ILE A 46 9.62 -4.88 -11.81
CA ILE A 46 10.34 -5.39 -12.98
C ILE A 46 9.69 -6.66 -13.53
N THR A 47 9.20 -7.54 -12.65
CA THR A 47 8.74 -8.87 -13.04
C THR A 47 7.22 -9.03 -13.07
N GLY A 48 6.48 -8.09 -12.47
CA GLY A 48 5.03 -8.16 -12.37
C GLY A 48 4.49 -9.13 -11.31
N ALA A 49 5.35 -9.82 -10.56
CA ALA A 49 4.98 -10.71 -9.46
C ALA A 49 5.83 -10.43 -8.21
N THR A 50 5.32 -10.76 -7.03
CA THR A 50 6.04 -10.50 -5.78
C THR A 50 7.21 -11.45 -5.60
N VAL A 51 8.25 -11.05 -4.87
CA VAL A 51 9.39 -11.94 -4.58
C VAL A 51 8.95 -13.22 -3.86
N ASP A 52 7.90 -13.15 -3.02
CA ASP A 52 7.35 -14.31 -2.33
C ASP A 52 6.68 -15.28 -3.32
N ASP A 53 6.01 -14.79 -4.37
CA ASP A 53 5.45 -15.64 -5.43
C ASP A 53 6.56 -16.34 -6.24
N TRP A 54 7.67 -15.64 -6.48
CA TRP A 54 8.87 -16.20 -7.12
C TRP A 54 9.61 -17.23 -6.27
N ALA A 55 9.44 -17.20 -4.95
CA ALA A 55 10.02 -18.16 -4.03
C ALA A 55 9.14 -19.41 -3.82
N ARG A 56 7.89 -19.42 -4.31
CA ARG A 56 7.03 -20.61 -4.19
C ARG A 56 7.60 -21.77 -5.04
N PRO A 57 7.52 -23.02 -4.54
CA PRO A 57 7.89 -24.19 -5.33
C PRO A 57 7.06 -24.28 -6.62
N GLY A 58 7.73 -24.59 -7.74
CA GLY A 58 7.06 -24.77 -9.04
C GLY A 58 6.74 -23.47 -9.79
N THR A 59 7.14 -22.31 -9.28
CA THR A 59 6.99 -21.05 -10.02
C THR A 59 7.82 -21.08 -11.30
N LYS A 60 7.15 -20.90 -12.44
CA LYS A 60 7.78 -20.94 -13.77
C LYS A 60 8.73 -19.76 -13.94
N ASP A 61 9.82 -19.97 -14.67
CA ASP A 61 10.81 -18.96 -15.03
C ASP A 61 10.32 -18.04 -16.18
N LYS A 62 9.07 -17.59 -16.08
CA LYS A 62 8.43 -16.64 -16.97
C LYS A 62 7.57 -15.71 -16.13
N PRO A 63 7.71 -14.37 -16.28
CA PRO A 63 6.82 -13.44 -15.62
C PRO A 63 5.36 -13.70 -16.05
N PRO A 64 4.37 -13.34 -15.21
CA PRO A 64 2.97 -13.40 -15.59
C PRO A 64 2.73 -12.70 -16.92
N ASP A 65 1.79 -13.23 -17.71
CA ASP A 65 1.46 -12.62 -19.00
C ASP A 65 1.07 -11.16 -18.76
N ARG A 66 1.79 -10.26 -19.45
CA ARG A 66 1.53 -8.84 -19.38
C ARG A 66 0.13 -8.61 -19.94
N ALA A 67 -0.71 -7.85 -19.23
CA ALA A 67 -1.97 -7.38 -19.80
C ALA A 67 -1.68 -6.79 -21.20
N PRO A 68 -2.60 -6.96 -22.17
CA PRO A 68 -2.39 -6.46 -23.53
C PRO A 68 -1.90 -5.02 -23.48
N ASN A 69 -0.93 -4.68 -24.33
CA ASN A 69 -0.29 -3.36 -24.39
C ASN A 69 -1.33 -2.30 -24.83
N SER A 70 -2.29 -1.97 -23.98
CA SER A 70 -3.09 -0.77 -24.15
C SER A 70 -2.13 0.39 -24.07
N SER A 71 -2.13 1.22 -25.11
CA SER A 71 -1.43 2.49 -25.03
C SER A 71 -1.96 3.27 -23.82
N CYS A 72 -1.11 4.10 -23.22
CA CYS A 72 -1.55 4.99 -22.13
C CYS A 72 -2.81 5.78 -22.55
N ARG A 73 -2.90 6.17 -23.83
CA ARG A 73 -4.08 6.85 -24.40
C ARG A 73 -5.33 5.98 -24.39
N GLU A 74 -5.26 4.72 -24.81
CA GLU A 74 -6.40 3.79 -24.78
C GLU A 74 -6.84 3.50 -23.35
N LEU A 75 -5.89 3.32 -22.42
CA LEU A 75 -6.21 3.11 -21.01
C LEU A 75 -6.92 4.34 -20.41
N MET A 76 -6.40 5.54 -20.70
CA MET A 76 -7.04 6.79 -20.26
C MET A 76 -8.41 7.01 -20.92
N ALA A 77 -8.58 6.59 -22.17
CA ALA A 77 -9.88 6.66 -22.86
C ALA A 77 -10.89 5.69 -22.23
N LEU A 78 -10.48 4.47 -21.87
CA LEU A 78 -11.32 3.51 -21.15
C LEU A 78 -11.73 4.03 -19.77
N LEU A 79 -10.79 4.63 -19.02
CA LEU A 79 -11.11 5.24 -17.72
C LEU A 79 -12.11 6.39 -17.84
N LYS A 80 -12.04 7.18 -18.91
CA LYS A 80 -12.93 8.33 -19.16
C LYS A 80 -14.24 7.98 -19.87
N ARG A 81 -14.38 6.76 -20.39
CA ARG A 81 -15.56 6.37 -21.16
C ARG A 81 -16.74 6.17 -20.23
N ALA A 82 -17.71 7.07 -20.31
CA ALA A 82 -18.96 6.94 -19.58
C ALA A 82 -19.88 5.87 -20.23
N PRO A 83 -20.69 5.15 -19.44
CA PRO A 83 -20.69 5.15 -17.97
C PRO A 83 -19.51 4.31 -17.44
N ASN A 84 -18.73 4.88 -16.52
CA ASN A 84 -17.70 4.16 -15.80
C ASN A 84 -18.13 4.03 -14.33
N PRO A 85 -18.98 3.04 -14.00
CA PRO A 85 -19.48 2.87 -12.64
C PRO A 85 -18.35 2.71 -11.62
N PHE A 86 -17.22 2.10 -12.01
CA PHE A 86 -16.05 1.98 -11.16
C PHE A 86 -15.44 3.34 -10.79
N VAL A 87 -15.26 4.25 -11.76
CA VAL A 87 -14.73 5.59 -11.47
C VAL A 87 -15.73 6.40 -10.65
N THR A 88 -17.02 6.32 -10.94
CA THR A 88 -18.06 7.01 -10.17
C THR A 88 -18.11 6.51 -8.71
N GLU A 89 -18.07 5.20 -8.50
CA GLU A 89 -18.05 4.59 -7.18
C GLU A 89 -16.75 4.95 -6.44
N LEU A 90 -15.59 4.85 -7.09
CA LEU A 90 -14.30 5.27 -6.52
C LEU A 90 -14.30 6.75 -6.11
N GLU A 91 -14.81 7.64 -6.96
CA GLU A 91 -14.93 9.07 -6.64
C GLU A 91 -15.83 9.30 -5.42
N GLN A 92 -16.93 8.54 -5.30
CA GLN A 92 -17.80 8.59 -4.12
C GLN A 92 -17.07 8.10 -2.86
N HIS A 93 -16.36 6.98 -2.92
CA HIS A 93 -15.57 6.46 -1.79
C HIS A 93 -14.45 7.43 -1.37
N VAL A 94 -13.76 8.05 -2.33
CA VAL A 94 -12.75 9.08 -2.06
C VAL A 94 -13.38 10.29 -1.37
N LYS A 95 -14.53 10.77 -1.86
CA LYS A 95 -15.26 11.90 -1.26
C LYS A 95 -15.73 11.58 0.16
N LEU A 96 -16.28 10.39 0.38
CA LEU A 96 -16.79 9.95 1.67
C LEU A 96 -15.70 9.83 2.75
N GLY A 97 -14.47 9.45 2.38
CA GLY A 97 -13.34 9.30 3.30
C GLY A 97 -12.44 10.53 3.45
N ALA A 98 -12.22 11.30 2.36
CA ALA A 98 -11.26 12.41 2.33
C ALA A 98 -11.87 13.76 2.76
N ASP A 99 -13.18 13.96 2.58
CA ASP A 99 -13.84 15.25 2.84
C ASP A 99 -14.49 15.34 4.23
N LYS A 100 -14.15 14.42 5.14
CA LYS A 100 -14.64 14.46 6.52
C LYS A 100 -13.83 15.43 7.38
N LEU A 101 -14.49 16.18 8.27
CA LEU A 101 -13.84 17.20 9.10
C LEU A 101 -12.91 16.62 10.17
N TRP A 102 -13.18 15.40 10.64
CA TRP A 102 -12.36 14.67 11.60
C TRP A 102 -11.89 13.35 11.01
N GLY A 103 -10.76 12.85 11.49
CA GLY A 103 -10.20 11.59 11.04
C GLY A 103 -9.49 10.83 12.13
N VAL A 104 -9.70 9.51 12.16
CA VAL A 104 -8.97 8.57 13.02
C VAL A 104 -7.75 8.06 12.26
N GLN A 105 -6.57 8.53 12.62
CA GLN A 105 -5.32 8.13 11.97
C GLN A 105 -4.86 6.76 12.47
N LEU A 106 -4.68 5.83 11.52
CA LEU A 106 -4.27 4.45 11.77
C LEU A 106 -2.82 4.17 11.38
N ALA A 107 -2.31 4.87 10.36
CA ALA A 107 -0.94 4.73 9.89
C ALA A 107 -0.40 6.07 9.41
N ALA A 108 0.91 6.28 9.56
CA ALA A 108 1.59 7.43 9.00
C ALA A 108 3.10 7.17 8.84
N GLY A 109 3.76 7.92 7.96
CA GLY A 109 5.21 7.84 7.78
C GLY A 109 5.74 8.62 6.59
N PHE A 110 7.08 8.73 6.47
CA PHE A 110 7.75 9.44 5.38
C PHE A 110 7.92 8.63 4.09
N ASN A 111 7.41 7.40 4.06
CA ASN A 111 7.39 6.54 2.88
C ASN A 111 5.95 6.05 2.66
N ARG A 112 5.41 6.35 1.47
CA ARG A 112 4.02 6.07 1.11
C ARG A 112 3.69 4.58 1.23
N ASP A 113 4.52 3.73 0.67
CA ASP A 113 4.27 2.28 0.62
C ASP A 113 4.32 1.65 2.01
N ARG A 114 5.26 2.10 2.86
CA ARG A 114 5.32 1.64 4.25
C ARG A 114 4.08 2.08 5.04
N ALA A 115 3.59 3.30 4.85
CA ALA A 115 2.37 3.77 5.48
C ALA A 115 1.14 2.96 5.03
N LEU A 116 1.04 2.65 3.74
CA LEU A 116 -0.01 1.78 3.19
C LEU A 116 0.10 0.34 3.69
N ALA A 117 1.31 -0.22 3.77
CA ALA A 117 1.53 -1.56 4.31
C ALA A 117 1.19 -1.64 5.82
N MET A 118 1.48 -0.59 6.59
CA MET A 118 1.05 -0.47 7.97
C MET A 118 -0.48 -0.45 8.08
N TYR A 119 -1.14 0.34 7.25
CA TYR A 119 -2.61 0.37 7.18
C TYR A 119 -3.20 -1.00 6.82
N ALA A 120 -2.68 -1.66 5.78
CA ALA A 120 -3.15 -2.98 5.35
C ALA A 120 -3.03 -4.02 6.48
N ARG A 121 -1.94 -4.00 7.26
CA ARG A 121 -1.79 -4.86 8.45
C ARG A 121 -2.80 -4.53 9.54
N ALA A 122 -3.10 -3.25 9.77
CA ALA A 122 -4.11 -2.83 10.73
C ALA A 122 -5.51 -3.31 10.30
N MET A 123 -5.86 -3.19 9.03
CA MET A 123 -7.17 -3.62 8.51
C MET A 123 -7.41 -5.12 8.61
N LYS A 124 -6.37 -5.96 8.49
CA LYS A 124 -6.50 -7.41 8.73
C LYS A 124 -7.07 -7.76 10.11
N ARG A 125 -6.88 -6.87 11.10
CA ARG A 125 -7.34 -7.07 12.49
C ARG A 125 -8.55 -6.21 12.84
N LEU A 126 -8.65 -5.02 12.26
CA LEU A 126 -9.60 -3.98 12.66
C LEU A 126 -10.79 -3.83 11.70
N SER A 127 -10.84 -4.59 10.59
CA SER A 127 -11.92 -4.48 9.60
C SER A 127 -13.31 -4.59 10.22
N ALA A 128 -13.54 -5.54 11.13
CA ALA A 128 -14.82 -5.70 11.83
C ALA A 128 -15.19 -4.48 12.73
N VAL A 129 -14.21 -3.75 13.23
CA VAL A 129 -14.42 -2.57 14.09
C VAL A 129 -14.65 -1.31 13.25
N ILE A 130 -13.96 -1.21 12.12
CA ILE A 130 -14.00 -0.05 11.22
C ILE A 130 -15.26 -0.12 10.34
N GLY A 131 -15.68 -1.32 9.93
CA GLY A 131 -16.78 -1.55 9.00
C GLY A 131 -16.42 -1.12 7.57
N ASP A 132 -17.42 -0.76 6.79
CA ASP A 132 -17.29 -0.39 5.37
C ASP A 132 -16.79 1.06 5.16
N ARG A 133 -16.09 1.63 6.15
CA ARG A 133 -15.58 3.00 6.06
C ARG A 133 -14.25 3.03 5.30
N ASP A 134 -14.22 3.82 4.24
CA ASP A 134 -13.01 3.96 3.43
C ASP A 134 -11.91 4.78 4.10
N PRO A 135 -10.65 4.39 3.90
CA PRO A 135 -9.52 5.21 4.29
C PRO A 135 -9.29 6.36 3.32
N SER A 136 -8.85 7.50 3.85
CA SER A 136 -8.19 8.54 3.07
C SER A 136 -6.67 8.51 3.28
N LEU A 137 -5.91 8.60 2.20
CA LEU A 137 -4.46 8.79 2.21
C LEU A 137 -4.17 10.26 1.88
N SER A 138 -3.56 10.98 2.81
CA SER A 138 -3.09 12.35 2.58
C SER A 138 -1.56 12.43 2.72
N GLY A 139 -0.91 13.12 1.81
CA GLY A 139 0.53 13.39 1.86
C GLY A 139 0.78 14.89 1.91
N ARG A 140 1.54 15.35 2.91
CA ARG A 140 1.89 16.77 3.04
C ARG A 140 3.29 16.97 3.57
N VAL A 141 3.93 18.06 3.17
CA VAL A 141 5.16 18.51 3.80
C VAL A 141 4.79 19.24 5.09
N TRP A 142 5.18 18.65 6.22
CA TRP A 142 5.06 19.30 7.52
C TRP A 142 6.40 19.91 7.88
N ARG A 143 6.52 21.23 7.76
CA ARG A 143 7.80 21.94 7.99
C ARG A 143 8.37 21.69 9.39
N SER A 144 7.52 21.43 10.39
CA SER A 144 7.93 21.01 11.74
C SER A 144 8.54 19.60 11.82
N ARG A 145 8.45 18.82 10.74
CA ARG A 145 8.97 17.44 10.62
C ARG A 145 9.94 17.29 9.44
N GLY A 146 10.54 18.39 9.00
CA GLY A 146 11.49 18.44 7.90
C GLY A 146 10.85 18.71 6.54
N THR A 147 11.60 18.42 5.47
CA THR A 147 11.24 18.76 4.08
C THR A 147 10.57 17.62 3.33
N ARG A 148 10.56 16.41 3.90
CA ARG A 148 9.99 15.22 3.26
C ARG A 148 8.47 15.17 3.44
N THR A 149 7.77 14.68 2.42
CA THR A 149 6.33 14.40 2.51
C THR A 149 6.05 13.38 3.60
N PHE A 150 5.14 13.74 4.52
CA PHE A 150 4.61 12.86 5.54
C PHE A 150 3.23 12.36 5.10
N TYR A 151 3.09 11.05 4.96
CA TYR A 151 1.86 10.39 4.54
C TYR A 151 1.06 9.96 5.76
N GLN A 152 -0.25 10.12 5.71
CA GLN A 152 -1.20 9.81 6.78
C GLN A 152 -2.40 9.07 6.21
N VAL A 153 -2.73 7.92 6.80
CA VAL A 153 -3.93 7.13 6.47
C VAL A 153 -4.95 7.28 7.59
N ARG A 154 -6.14 7.77 7.26
CA ARG A 154 -7.21 8.09 8.23
C ARG A 154 -8.54 7.50 7.81
N ILE A 155 -9.37 7.16 8.79
CA ILE A 155 -10.80 6.90 8.59
C ILE A 155 -11.55 8.19 8.91
N GLY A 156 -12.31 8.72 7.94
CA GLY A 156 -13.06 9.96 8.07
C GLY A 156 -14.29 9.83 8.97
N THR A 157 -14.61 10.88 9.73
CA THR A 157 -15.81 11.00 10.56
C THR A 157 -16.32 12.44 10.56
N ASP A 158 -17.64 12.62 10.66
CA ASP A 158 -18.24 13.96 10.61
C ASP A 158 -17.92 14.82 11.84
N THR A 159 -17.78 14.21 13.02
CA THR A 159 -17.59 14.93 14.30
C THR A 159 -16.43 14.36 15.12
N ARG A 160 -15.89 15.18 16.04
CA ARG A 160 -14.87 14.74 16.99
C ARG A 160 -15.35 13.59 17.89
N PRO A 161 -16.55 13.64 18.52
CA PRO A 161 -17.02 12.55 19.36
C PRO A 161 -17.13 11.22 18.59
N ALA A 162 -17.61 11.23 17.34
CA ALA A 162 -17.65 10.04 16.51
C ALA A 162 -16.25 9.46 16.22
N ALA A 163 -15.25 10.33 16.04
CA ALA A 163 -13.85 9.93 15.89
C ALA A 163 -13.28 9.31 17.18
N ASP A 164 -13.57 9.93 18.33
CA ASP A 164 -13.13 9.47 19.65
C ASP A 164 -13.74 8.11 20.02
N GLU A 165 -15.02 7.90 19.73
CA GLU A 165 -15.68 6.60 19.89
C GLU A 165 -15.05 5.51 19.00
N LEU A 166 -14.84 5.82 17.72
CA LEU A 166 -14.19 4.88 16.80
C LEU A 166 -12.78 4.54 17.27
N CYS A 167 -11.99 5.54 17.67
CA CYS A 167 -10.65 5.33 18.20
C CYS A 167 -10.67 4.51 19.50
N THR A 168 -11.66 4.71 20.37
CA THR A 168 -11.87 3.89 21.57
C THR A 168 -12.13 2.43 21.22
N ARG A 169 -13.00 2.15 20.24
CA ARG A 169 -13.24 0.77 19.77
C ARG A 169 -11.98 0.13 19.18
N ILE A 170 -11.20 0.90 18.40
CA ILE A 170 -9.92 0.42 17.85
C ILE A 170 -8.93 0.07 18.97
N ARG A 171 -8.81 0.92 20.00
CA ARG A 171 -7.94 0.66 21.16
C ARG A 171 -8.37 -0.59 21.93
N ARG A 172 -9.67 -0.80 22.12
CA ARG A 172 -10.22 -2.03 22.73
C ARG A 172 -9.89 -3.29 21.92
N ALA A 173 -9.83 -3.18 20.60
CA ALA A 173 -9.38 -4.27 19.71
C ALA A 173 -7.85 -4.41 19.61
N GLY A 174 -7.08 -3.70 20.46
CA GLY A 174 -5.63 -3.75 20.50
C GLY A 174 -4.92 -2.99 19.39
N GLY A 175 -5.61 -2.04 18.74
CA GLY A 175 -5.05 -1.14 17.74
C GLY A 175 -4.61 0.20 18.33
N ALA A 176 -3.76 0.92 17.60
CA ALA A 176 -3.38 2.30 17.92
C ALA A 176 -4.10 3.28 16.99
N CYS A 177 -4.49 4.43 17.53
CA CYS A 177 -5.14 5.49 16.76
C CYS A 177 -4.94 6.86 17.39
N LEU A 178 -5.02 7.89 16.54
CA LEU A 178 -4.99 9.29 16.91
C LEU A 178 -6.13 10.03 16.21
N VAL A 179 -6.93 10.79 16.97
CA VAL A 179 -8.01 11.63 16.44
C VAL A 179 -7.45 13.00 16.06
N LEU A 180 -7.67 13.40 14.81
CA LEU A 180 -7.18 14.66 14.27
C LEU A 180 -8.27 15.36 13.46
N ARG A 181 -8.24 16.70 13.46
CA ARG A 181 -9.02 17.50 12.53
C ARG A 181 -8.38 17.48 11.14
N ASN A 182 -9.18 17.33 10.09
CA ASN A 182 -8.76 17.35 8.71
C ASN A 182 -8.75 18.81 8.20
N MET A 183 -7.59 19.47 8.31
CA MET A 183 -7.43 20.89 8.00
C MET A 183 -7.60 21.28 6.51
N ASN A 184 -7.85 20.33 5.60
CA ASN A 184 -8.12 20.62 4.19
C ASN A 184 -9.60 20.72 3.84
N VAL A 185 -10.47 20.33 4.76
CA VAL A 185 -11.92 20.40 4.55
C VAL A 185 -12.37 21.73 5.13
N ARG A 186 -12.87 22.64 4.27
CA ARG A 186 -13.54 23.85 4.74
C ARG A 186 -14.84 23.42 5.40
N GLY A 187 -15.02 23.83 6.66
CA GLY A 187 -16.27 23.62 7.40
C GLY A 187 -17.36 24.57 6.96
#